data_AF-A0A7G8J1T9-F1
#
_entry.id   AF-A0A7G8J1T9-F1
#
_cell.length_a   1.000
_cell.length_b   1.000
_cell.length_c   1.000
_cell.angle_alpha   90.00
_cell.angle_beta   90.00
_cell.angle_gamma   90.00
#
_symmetry.space_group_name_H-M   'P 1'
#
loop_
_entity.id
_entity.type
_entity.pdbx_description
1 polymer ?
#
loop_
_entity_poly.entity_id
_entity_poly.type
_entity_poly.pdbx_seq_one_letter_code
_entity_poly.pdbx_strand_id
1 'polypeptide(L)' 'MRRPSFYVLGPLVTDIASGYDHIASAIGAEMAGWHGTAMLCYVTPKEHLGLPNAEDVRLQDCCPCR' A
#
# COMPACT_ATOMS: atom_id res chain seq x y z
N MET A 1 -27.45 -3.44 8.97
CA MET A 1 -26.14 -3.44 9.67
C MET A 1 -25.08 -2.94 8.69
N ARG A 2 -24.83 -1.63 8.59
CA ARG A 2 -23.80 -1.08 7.69
C ARG A 2 -22.47 -1.09 8.47
N ARG A 3 -21.58 -2.05 8.18
CA ARG A 3 -20.19 -1.95 8.63
C ARG A 3 -19.57 -0.74 7.91
N PRO A 4 -18.91 0.19 8.61
CA PRO A 4 -18.27 1.33 7.96
C PRO A 4 -17.19 0.85 7.00
N SER A 5 -17.06 1.51 5.85
CA SER A 5 -16.00 1.22 4.89
C SER A 5 -14.65 1.62 5.46
N PHE A 6 -13.72 0.67 5.59
CA PHE A 6 -12.38 0.95 6.07
C PHE A 6 -11.47 1.39 4.92
N TYR A 7 -10.72 2.46 5.14
CA TYR A 7 -9.65 2.95 4.28
C TYR A 7 -8.33 2.77 5.00
N VAL A 8 -7.39 2.08 4.37
CA VAL A 8 -6.11 1.74 4.99
C VAL A 8 -4.97 2.09 4.03
N LEU A 9 -3.95 2.78 4.55
CA LEU A 9 -2.69 2.99 3.86
C LEU A 9 -1.87 1.72 4.05
N GLY A 10 -1.65 0.98 2.95
CA GLY A 10 -1.15 -0.41 2.94
C GLY A 10 -0.18 -0.67 4.09
N PRO A 11 -0.62 -1.32 5.18
CA PRO A 11 0.07 -1.19 6.45
C PRO A 11 1.45 -1.79 6.31
N LEU A 12 2.47 -1.00 6.61
CA LEU A 12 3.85 -1.43 6.51
C LEU A 12 4.07 -2.51 7.56
N VAL A 13 4.30 -3.74 7.09
CA VAL A 13 4.58 -4.87 7.98
C VAL A 13 5.96 -4.76 8.64
N THR A 14 6.83 -3.90 8.09
CA THR A 14 8.18 -3.63 8.59
C THR A 14 8.62 -2.23 8.19
N ASP A 15 9.30 -1.52 9.11
CA ASP A 15 9.81 -0.17 8.90
C ASP A 15 11.30 -0.15 8.47
N ILE A 16 11.92 -1.32 8.32
CA ILE A 16 13.36 -1.44 8.03
C ILE A 16 13.65 -1.28 6.51
N ALA A 17 12.63 -1.42 5.67
CA ALA A 17 12.77 -1.54 4.21
C ALA A 17 12.53 -0.23 3.45
N SER A 18 13.10 0.90 3.92
CA SER A 18 12.98 2.19 3.20
C SER A 18 13.52 2.08 1.77
N GLY A 19 12.71 2.48 0.78
CA GLY A 19 13.01 2.24 -0.66
C GLY A 19 12.24 1.05 -1.26
N TYR A 20 11.78 0.14 -0.41
CA TYR A 20 10.95 -1.02 -0.78
C TYR A 20 9.60 -1.03 -0.05
N ASP A 21 9.15 0.17 0.36
CA ASP A 21 7.91 0.37 1.13
C ASP A 21 6.66 -0.13 0.38
N HIS A 22 6.70 -0.13 -0.95
CA HIS A 22 5.68 -0.75 -1.80
C HIS A 22 5.48 -2.25 -1.56
N ILE A 23 6.55 -2.99 -1.23
CA ILE A 23 6.48 -4.43 -0.97
C ILE A 23 5.97 -4.67 0.45
N ALA A 24 6.50 -3.92 1.42
CA ALA A 24 6.08 -4.01 2.82
C ALA A 24 4.59 -3.66 2.98
N SER A 25 4.13 -2.63 2.26
CA SER A 25 2.73 -2.21 2.25
C SER A 25 1.83 -3.19 1.50
N ALA A 26 2.30 -3.84 0.42
CA ALA A 26 1.52 -4.83 -0.33
C ALA A 26 1.12 -6.03 0.54
N ILE A 27 2.04 -6.53 1.38
CA ILE A 27 1.77 -7.66 2.29
C ILE A 27 0.72 -7.28 3.33
N GLY A 28 0.83 -6.10 3.94
CA GLY A 28 -0.17 -5.63 4.90
C GLY A 28 -1.51 -5.31 4.24
N ALA A 29 -1.49 -4.81 3.00
CA ALA A 29 -2.68 -4.51 2.22
C ALA A 29 -3.46 -5.78 1.85
N GLU A 30 -2.78 -6.87 1.52
CA GLU A 30 -3.39 -8.18 1.29
C GLU A 30 -4.16 -8.66 2.53
N MET A 31 -3.51 -8.63 3.71
CA MET A 31 -4.16 -9.02 4.96
C MET A 31 -5.33 -8.09 5.29
N ALA A 32 -5.16 -6.78 5.14
CA ALA A 32 -6.22 -5.80 5.39
C ALA A 32 -7.42 -6.02 4.45
N GLY A 33 -7.18 -6.37 3.19
CA GLY A 33 -8.21 -6.75 2.22
C GLY A 33 -8.97 -7.99 2.66
N TRP A 34 -8.28 -9.04 3.08
CA TRP A 34 -8.89 -10.26 3.64
C TRP A 34 -9.75 -10.00 4.87
N HIS A 35 -9.38 -9.03 5.71
CA HIS A 35 -10.16 -8.64 6.88
C HIS A 35 -11.32 -7.67 6.57
N GLY A 36 -11.54 -7.31 5.30
CA GLY A 36 -12.70 -6.52 4.87
C GLY A 36 -12.44 -5.02 4.70
N THR A 37 -11.21 -4.63 4.35
CA THR A 37 -10.89 -3.25 3.95
C THR A 37 -11.56 -2.91 2.61
N ALA A 38 -12.19 -1.74 2.54
CA ALA A 38 -12.96 -1.31 1.37
C ALA A 38 -12.12 -0.53 0.36
N MET A 39 -11.06 0.15 0.81
CA MET A 39 -10.15 0.91 -0.05
C MET A 39 -8.74 0.90 0.52
N LEU A 40 -7.76 0.67 -0.36
CA LEU A 40 -6.33 0.69 -0.02
C LEU A 40 -5.69 1.92 -0.67
N CYS A 41 -4.97 2.75 0.11
CA CYS A 41 -4.04 3.70 -0.49
C CYS A 41 -2.70 3.02 -0.74
N TYR A 42 -2.19 3.27 -1.94
CA TYR A 42 -0.92 2.75 -2.40
C TYR A 42 0.24 3.52 -1.76
N VAL A 43 1.36 2.83 -1.59
CA VAL A 43 2.58 3.38 -1.00
C VAL A 43 3.66 3.33 -2.06
N THR A 44 4.34 4.45 -2.30
CA THR A 44 5.39 4.48 -3.32
C THR A 44 6.72 3.96 -2.75
N PRO A 45 7.66 3.49 -3.58
CA PRO A 45 8.99 3.11 -3.13
C PRO A 45 9.72 4.21 -2.33
N LYS A 46 9.36 5.48 -2.56
CA LYS A 46 9.98 6.64 -1.93
C LYS A 46 9.19 7.22 -0.76
N GLU A 47 8.19 6.51 -0.22
CA GLU A 47 7.31 7.02 0.85
C GLU A 47 8.10 7.68 2.00
N HIS A 48 9.19 7.06 2.45
CA HIS A 48 10.05 7.60 3.52
C HIS A 48 11.28 8.36 3.03
N LEU A 49 11.51 8.46 1.72
CA LEU A 49 12.74 8.99 1.12
C LEU A 49 12.55 10.34 0.43
N GLY A 50 11.34 10.68 -0.01
CA GLY A 50 11.04 11.98 -0.64
C GLY A 50 9.84 11.94 -1.57
N LEU A 51 9.71 12.97 -2.40
CA LEU A 51 8.62 13.03 -3.38
C LEU A 51 8.81 11.95 -4.48
N PRO A 52 7.76 11.18 -4.81
CA PRO A 52 7.82 10.17 -5.85
C PRO A 52 7.91 10.81 -7.24
N ASN A 53 8.65 10.17 -8.15
CA ASN A 53 8.65 10.51 -9.58
C ASN A 53 7.51 9.77 -10.30
N ALA A 54 7.22 10.15 -11.54
CA ALA A 54 6.19 9.50 -12.35
C ALA A 54 6.42 7.99 -12.55
N GLU A 55 7.67 7.53 -12.52
CA GLU A 55 8.01 6.11 -12.59
C GLU A 55 7.70 5.36 -11.28
N ASP A 56 7.92 6.00 -10.13
CA ASP A 56 7.64 5.43 -8.82
C ASP A 56 6.13 5.22 -8.61
N VAL A 57 5.31 6.10 -9.20
CA VAL A 57 3.85 5.97 -9.23
C VAL A 57 3.43 4.78 -10.11
N ARG A 58 4.00 4.65 -11.31
CA ARG A 58 3.68 3.54 -12.23
C ARG A 58 4.12 2.18 -11.71
N LEU A 59 5.26 2.12 -11.04
CA LEU A 59 5.75 0.87 -10.44
C LEU A 59 4.72 0.32 -9.44
N GLN A 60 4.01 1.21 -8.75
CA GLN A 60 3.02 0.83 -7.76
C GLN A 60 1.66 0.42 -8.34
N ASP A 61 1.31 0.96 -9.51
CA ASP A 61 0.10 0.57 -10.26
C ASP A 61 0.13 -0.90 -10.75
N CYS A 62 1.24 -1.62 -10.55
CA CYS A 62 1.40 -3.05 -10.90
C CYS A 62 0.82 -4.04 -9.87
N CYS A 63 0.08 -3.61 -8.84
CA CYS A 63 -0.67 -4.57 -8.02
C CYS A 63 -1.71 -5.27 -8.92
N PRO A 64 -1.66 -6.61 -9.10
CA PRO A 64 -2.34 -7.34 -10.18
C PRO A 64 -3.86 -7.50 -9.97
N CYS A 65 -4.52 -6.60 -9.24
CA CYS A 65 -5.95 -6.66 -8.92
C CYS A 65 -6.85 -6.20 -10.09
N ARG A 66 -6.46 -6.47 -11.35
CA ARG A 66 -7.30 -6.22 -12.53
C ARG A 66 -7.84 -7.52 -13.10
#